data_AF-A0A7J5QGK9-F1
#
_entry.id   AF-A0A7J5QGK9-F1
#
_cell.length_a   1.000
_cell.length_b   1.000
_cell.length_c   1.000
_cell.angle_alpha   90.00
_cell.angle_beta   90.00
_cell.angle_gamma   90.00
#
_symmetry.space_group_name_H-M   'P 1'
#
loop_
_entity.id
_entity.type
_entity.pdbx_description
1 polymer ?
#
loop_
_entity_poly.entity_id
_entity_poly.type
_entity_poly.pdbx_seq_one_letter_code
_entity_poly.pdbx_strand_id
1 'polypeptide(L)'
;MYKNALQSFCRFYKGETVCPFKDGYKQMFWLCEKWWTEQTIPATDAGCKLIAPILKEYTDAGLSSFELYDGVPITLKAVLFNRYCKYAERMDIEGFRKLYRTTYIKG
;
A
#
# COMPACT_ATOMS: atom_id res chain seq x y z
N MET A 1 20.65 4.31 -14.10
CA MET A 1 19.51 3.55 -13.55
C MET A 1 18.40 4.55 -13.25
N TYR A 2 17.31 4.57 -14.02
CA TYR A 2 16.22 5.50 -13.76
C TYR A 2 15.62 5.17 -12.39
N LYS A 3 15.69 6.11 -11.44
CA LYS A 3 14.90 6.03 -10.21
C LYS A 3 13.45 5.90 -10.66
N ASN A 4 12.84 4.75 -10.37
CA ASN A 4 11.48 4.51 -10.81
C ASN A 4 10.59 5.50 -10.06
N ALA A 5 9.91 6.41 -10.79
CA ALA A 5 9.18 7.52 -10.18
C ALA A 5 8.17 7.04 -9.13
N LEU A 6 7.66 5.81 -9.27
CA LEU A 6 6.74 5.19 -8.33
C LEU A 6 7.34 4.94 -6.93
N GLN A 7 8.64 4.68 -6.84
CA GLN A 7 9.32 4.49 -5.55
C GLN A 7 9.35 5.78 -4.71
N SER A 8 9.17 6.95 -5.34
CA SER A 8 9.07 8.23 -4.60
C SER A 8 7.81 8.31 -3.72
N PHE A 9 6.77 7.53 -4.04
CA PHE A 9 5.56 7.40 -3.23
C PHE A 9 5.69 6.36 -2.12
N CYS A 10 6.70 5.49 -2.17
CA CYS A 10 6.93 4.42 -1.21
C CYS A 10 7.72 4.94 -0.01
N ARG A 11 7.37 4.52 1.20
CA ARG A 11 8.07 4.90 2.44
C ARG A 11 9.13 3.87 2.82
N PHE A 12 8.85 2.59 2.64
CA PHE A 12 9.69 1.47 3.07
C PHE A 12 10.46 0.82 1.91
N TYR A 13 9.83 0.63 0.74
CA TYR A 13 10.44 0.00 -0.43
C TYR A 13 11.17 1.02 -1.31
N LYS A 14 12.49 0.85 -1.47
CA LYS A 14 13.34 1.74 -2.29
C LYS A 14 13.99 1.03 -3.48
N GLY A 15 13.54 -0.19 -3.80
CA GLY A 15 14.06 -1.00 -4.88
C GLY A 15 14.98 -2.13 -4.45
N GLU A 16 15.09 -2.40 -3.14
CA GLU A 16 15.87 -3.51 -2.62
C GLU A 16 15.31 -4.86 -3.10
N THR A 17 16.18 -5.84 -3.32
CA THR A 17 15.74 -7.18 -3.74
C THR A 17 15.12 -7.97 -2.57
N VAL A 18 15.62 -7.73 -1.35
CA VAL A 18 15.24 -8.43 -0.11
C VAL A 18 14.73 -7.41 0.92
N CYS A 19 13.68 -7.77 1.65
CA CYS A 19 13.13 -6.94 2.72
C CYS A 19 14.14 -6.78 3.86
N PRO A 20 14.57 -5.56 4.22
CA PRO A 20 15.51 -5.34 5.33
C PRO A 20 14.81 -5.40 6.70
N PHE A 21 13.49 -5.27 6.74
CA PHE A 21 12.72 -5.20 7.98
C PHE A 21 12.38 -6.61 8.51
N LYS A 22 12.59 -6.79 9.81
CA LYS A 22 12.17 -7.98 10.58
C LYS A 22 10.97 -7.71 11.50
N ASP A 23 10.61 -6.43 11.69
CA ASP A 23 9.37 -6.04 12.36
C ASP A 23 8.17 -6.38 11.47
N GLY A 24 7.15 -7.02 12.03
CA GLY A 24 6.04 -7.57 11.26
C GLY A 24 5.26 -6.52 10.46
N TYR A 25 5.00 -5.34 11.03
CA TYR A 25 4.27 -4.30 10.31
C TYR A 25 5.15 -3.60 9.28
N LYS A 26 6.41 -3.28 9.61
CA LYS A 26 7.33 -2.68 8.63
C LYS A 26 7.60 -3.61 7.46
N GLN A 27 7.74 -4.91 7.72
CA GLN A 27 7.87 -5.93 6.67
C GLN A 27 6.61 -5.99 5.79
N MET A 28 5.41 -5.96 6.40
CA MET A 28 4.16 -5.94 5.66
C MET A 28 4.04 -4.70 4.76
N PHE A 29 4.39 -3.51 5.26
CA PHE A 29 4.39 -2.28 4.47
C PHE A 29 5.36 -2.37 3.29
N TRP A 30 6.59 -2.83 3.53
CA TRP A 30 7.59 -3.02 2.48
C TRP A 30 7.09 -3.97 1.38
N LEU A 31 6.49 -5.11 1.76
CA LEU A 31 5.95 -6.08 0.81
C LEU A 31 4.78 -5.51 0.00
N CYS A 32 3.91 -4.72 0.63
CA CYS A 32 2.80 -4.05 -0.06
C CYS A 32 3.30 -3.04 -1.09
N GLU A 33 4.26 -2.21 -0.71
CA GLU A 33 4.83 -1.19 -1.61
C GLU A 33 5.58 -1.80 -2.78
N LYS A 34 6.36 -2.87 -2.52
CA LYS A 34 7.02 -3.65 -3.57
C LYS A 34 6.00 -4.23 -4.54
N TRP A 35 4.99 -4.94 -4.03
CA TRP A 35 3.96 -5.56 -4.88
C TRP A 35 3.20 -4.51 -5.70
N TRP A 36 2.78 -3.40 -5.09
CA TRP A 36 2.11 -2.31 -5.79
C TRP A 36 2.99 -1.71 -6.89
N THR A 37 4.28 -1.49 -6.60
CA THR A 37 5.25 -0.99 -7.58
C THR A 37 5.38 -1.97 -8.75
N GLU A 38 5.54 -3.27 -8.49
CA GLU A 38 5.65 -4.31 -9.52
C GLU A 38 4.40 -4.42 -10.40
N GLN A 39 3.21 -4.23 -9.84
CA GLN A 39 1.97 -4.23 -10.63
C GLN A 39 1.76 -2.93 -11.43
N THR A 40 2.30 -1.81 -10.95
CA THR A 40 2.06 -0.48 -11.54
C THR A 40 3.11 -0.10 -12.58
N ILE A 41 4.38 -0.50 -12.41
CA ILE A 41 5.48 -0.20 -13.35
C ILE A 41 5.14 -0.58 -14.81
N PRO A 42 4.60 -1.78 -15.10
CA PRO A 42 4.36 -2.19 -16.47
C PRO A 42 3.25 -1.39 -17.16
N ALA A 43 2.43 -0.65 -16.40
CA ALA A 43 1.24 0.05 -16.89
C ALA A 43 0.35 -0.83 -17.79
N THR A 44 0.19 -2.10 -17.42
CA THR A 44 -0.59 -3.08 -18.19
C THR A 44 -2.00 -3.27 -17.63
N ASP A 45 -2.92 -3.70 -18.50
CA ASP A 45 -4.27 -4.10 -18.09
C ASP A 45 -4.27 -5.20 -17.04
N ALA A 46 -3.28 -6.10 -17.07
CA ALA A 46 -3.14 -7.17 -16.07
C ALA A 46 -2.91 -6.60 -14.67
N GLY A 47 -2.01 -5.62 -14.52
CA GLY A 47 -1.78 -4.93 -13.25
C GLY A 47 -3.03 -4.17 -12.78
N CYS A 48 -3.70 -3.48 -13.69
CA CYS A 48 -4.96 -2.78 -13.40
C CYS A 48 -6.05 -3.75 -12.92
N LYS A 49 -6.21 -4.92 -13.54
CA LYS A 49 -7.18 -5.95 -13.14
C LYS A 49 -6.94 -6.51 -11.73
N LEU A 50 -5.68 -6.53 -11.27
CA LEU A 50 -5.34 -6.94 -9.91
C LEU A 50 -5.64 -5.85 -8.87
N ILE A 51 -5.40 -4.59 -9.20
CA ILE A 51 -5.59 -3.46 -8.28
C ILE A 51 -7.05 -3.01 -8.22
N ALA A 52 -7.80 -3.06 -9.33
CA ALA A 52 -9.19 -2.60 -9.42
C ALA A 52 -10.12 -3.17 -8.33
N PRO A 53 -10.18 -4.50 -8.06
CA PRO A 53 -11.04 -5.01 -7.00
C PRO A 53 -10.61 -4.54 -5.60
N ILE A 54 -9.30 -4.43 -5.36
CA ILE A 54 -8.75 -3.94 -4.09
C ILE A 54 -9.11 -2.47 -3.87
N LEU A 55 -9.01 -1.65 -4.92
CA LEU A 55 -9.43 -0.25 -4.89
C LEU A 55 -10.94 -0.16 -4.63
N LYS A 56 -11.75 -1.02 -5.26
CA LYS A 56 -13.19 -1.05 -5.04
C LYS A 56 -13.54 -1.34 -3.57
N GLU A 57 -12.94 -2.36 -2.97
CA GLU A 57 -13.12 -2.69 -1.55
C GLU A 57 -12.76 -1.49 -0.64
N TYR A 58 -11.67 -0.80 -0.95
CA TYR A 58 -11.23 0.39 -0.22
C TYR A 58 -12.22 1.55 -0.34
N THR A 59 -12.74 1.78 -1.56
CA THR A 59 -13.75 2.83 -1.79
C THR A 59 -15.08 2.50 -1.15
N ASP A 60 -15.52 1.23 -1.21
CA ASP A 60 -16.75 0.75 -0.59
C ASP A 60 -16.69 0.87 0.95
N ALA A 61 -15.49 0.73 1.53
CA ALA A 61 -15.22 0.98 2.95
C ALA A 61 -15.20 2.48 3.34
N GLY A 62 -15.52 3.39 2.41
CA GLY A 62 -15.59 4.83 2.67
C GLY A 62 -14.23 5.50 2.85
N LEU A 63 -13.16 4.90 2.33
CA LEU A 63 -11.79 5.42 2.48
C LEU A 63 -11.32 6.26 1.29
N SER A 64 -12.17 6.54 0.30
CA SER A 64 -11.80 7.26 -0.92
C SER A 64 -11.14 8.64 -0.68
N SER A 65 -11.51 9.32 0.42
CA SER A 65 -10.96 10.63 0.80
C SER A 65 -9.96 10.57 1.96
N PHE A 66 -9.54 9.38 2.38
CA PHE A 66 -8.66 9.21 3.53
C PHE A 66 -7.24 9.71 3.24
N GLU A 67 -6.80 10.70 4.03
CA GLU A 67 -5.47 11.31 3.98
C GLU A 67 -5.07 11.79 2.57
N LEU A 68 -5.99 12.40 1.82
CA LEU A 68 -5.83 12.69 0.37
C LEU A 68 -4.51 13.39 -0.02
N TYR A 69 -3.93 14.18 0.90
CA TYR A 69 -2.78 15.05 0.64
C TYR A 69 -1.47 14.56 1.28
N ASP A 70 -1.39 13.31 1.71
CA ASP A 70 -0.22 12.74 2.39
C ASP A 70 0.90 12.23 1.45
N GLY A 71 0.72 12.43 0.15
CA GLY A 71 1.66 12.01 -0.90
C GLY A 71 1.63 10.52 -1.21
N VAL A 72 0.64 9.76 -0.71
CA VAL A 72 0.53 8.32 -0.95
C VAL A 72 -0.66 8.03 -1.88
N PRO A 73 -0.44 7.42 -3.05
CA PRO A 73 -1.50 7.11 -4.00
C PRO A 73 -2.63 6.27 -3.38
N ILE A 74 -3.87 6.55 -3.77
CA ILE A 74 -5.04 5.82 -3.28
C ILE A 74 -4.96 4.31 -3.56
N THR A 75 -4.39 3.92 -4.70
CA THR A 75 -4.20 2.51 -5.06
C THR A 75 -3.21 1.81 -4.13
N LEU A 76 -2.18 2.52 -3.66
CA LEU A 76 -1.25 1.99 -2.65
C LEU A 76 -1.93 1.89 -1.28
N LYS A 77 -2.72 2.90 -0.89
CA LYS A 77 -3.53 2.83 0.35
C LYS A 77 -4.51 1.65 0.33
N ALA A 78 -5.11 1.37 -0.82
CA ALA A 78 -6.00 0.22 -1.00
C ALA A 78 -5.27 -1.11 -0.78
N VAL A 79 -4.05 -1.26 -1.33
CA VAL A 79 -3.23 -2.46 -1.10
C VAL A 79 -2.89 -2.65 0.38
N LEU A 80 -2.49 -1.57 1.06
CA LEU A 80 -2.18 -1.58 2.50
C LEU A 80 -3.41 -2.00 3.32
N PHE A 81 -4.58 -1.44 3.00
CA PHE A 81 -5.84 -1.77 3.68
C PHE A 81 -6.25 -3.23 3.46
N ASN A 82 -6.21 -3.70 2.21
CA ASN A 82 -6.55 -5.09 1.88
C ASN A 82 -5.64 -6.07 2.64
N ARG A 83 -4.33 -5.78 2.69
CA ARG A 83 -3.38 -6.63 3.43
C ARG A 83 -3.61 -6.58 4.93
N TYR A 84 -3.85 -5.39 5.49
CA TYR A 84 -4.17 -5.23 6.90
C TYR A 84 -5.40 -6.03 7.31
N CYS A 85 -6.51 -5.94 6.54
CA CYS A 85 -7.73 -6.69 6.84
C CYS A 85 -7.52 -8.20 6.78
N LYS A 86 -6.69 -8.69 5.84
CA LYS A 86 -6.30 -10.11 5.77
C LYS A 86 -5.52 -10.56 7.00
N TYR A 87 -4.63 -9.72 7.54
CA TYR A 87 -3.87 -10.02 8.76
C TYR A 87 -4.75 -9.95 10.02
N ALA A 88 -5.70 -9.04 10.05
CA ALA A 88 -6.64 -8.89 11.15
C ALA A 88 -7.78 -9.92 11.10
N GLU A 89 -7.87 -10.73 10.04
CA GLU A 89 -8.96 -11.67 9.73
C GLU A 89 -10.35 -11.03 9.78
N ARG A 90 -10.41 -9.71 9.59
CA ARG A 90 -11.65 -8.91 9.65
C ARG A 90 -11.46 -7.59 8.91
N MET A 91 -12.57 -7.00 8.50
CA MET A 91 -12.57 -5.61 8.04
C MET A 91 -12.53 -4.68 9.25
N ASP A 92 -11.40 -4.01 9.49
CA ASP A 92 -11.20 -3.09 10.60
C ASP A 92 -10.71 -1.73 10.10
N ILE A 93 -11.68 -0.87 9.77
CA ILE A 93 -11.42 0.44 9.15
C ILE A 93 -10.68 1.36 10.12
N GLU A 94 -11.13 1.45 11.37
CA GLU A 94 -10.53 2.34 12.37
C GLU A 94 -9.15 1.83 12.82
N GLY A 95 -8.98 0.52 12.95
CA GLY A 95 -7.68 -0.09 13.20
C GLY A 95 -6.67 0.23 12.09
N PHE A 96 -7.10 0.14 10.83
CA PHE A 96 -6.27 0.53 9.69
C PHE A 96 -5.92 2.02 9.74
N ARG A 97 -6.91 2.92 9.92
CA ARG A 97 -6.69 4.37 9.98
C ARG A 97 -5.68 4.73 11.07
N LYS A 98 -5.80 4.11 12.24
CA LYS A 98 -4.86 4.29 13.36
C LYS A 98 -3.46 3.83 12.96
N LEU A 99 -3.31 2.57 12.51
CA LEU A 99 -2.02 2.01 12.11
C LEU A 99 -1.33 2.86 11.03
N TYR A 100 -2.11 3.34 10.06
CA TYR A 100 -1.63 4.18 8.97
C TYR A 100 -1.00 5.48 9.49
N ARG A 101 -1.72 6.21 10.33
CA ARG A 101 -1.29 7.50 10.90
C ARG A 101 -0.16 7.35 11.91
N THR A 102 -0.18 6.30 12.73
CA THR A 102 0.79 6.16 13.81
C THR A 102 2.11 5.57 13.34
N THR A 103 2.07 4.74 12.30
CA THR A 103 3.20 3.88 11.92
C THR A 103 3.58 4.04 10.46
N TYR A 104 2.65 3.79 9.53
CA TYR A 104 2.99 3.77 8.10
C TYR A 104 3.52 5.14 7.61
N ILE A 105 2.82 6.23 7.93
CA ILE A 105 3.18 7.56 7.42
C ILE A 105 4.55 8.04 7.91
N LYS A 106 5.04 7.51 9.03
CA LYS A 106 6.31 7.96 9.63
C LYS A 106 7.56 7.38 8.96
N GLY A 107 7.44 6.24 8.26
CA GLY A 107 8.58 5.50 7.72
C GLY A 107 9.36 4.74 8.80
#